data_AF-S4PJQ1-F1
#
_entry.id   AF-S4PJQ1-F1
#
_cell.length_a   1.000
_cell.length_b   1.000
_cell.length_c   1.000
_cell.angle_alpha   90.00
_cell.angle_beta   90.00
_cell.angle_gamma   90.00
#
_symmetry.space_group_name_H-M   'P 1'
#
loop_
_entity.id
_entity.type
_entity.pdbx_description
1 polymer ?
#
loop_
_entity_poly.entity_id
_entity_poly.type
_entity_poly.pdbx_seq_one_letter_code
_entity_poly.pdbx_strand_id
1 'polypeptide(L)' 'ANEIESLDINSLRISRVDDRALPEFYISGNPFRCDCTMKWLLLINSNTSRQYPRVMDLENVICKESYVRGVKFLPVSS' A
#
# COMPACT_ATOMS: atom_id res chain seq x y z
N ALA A 1 1.85 13.66 -5.69
CA ALA A 1 1.00 12.45 -5.79
C ALA A 1 0.98 12.03 -7.25
N ASN A 2 1.02 10.72 -7.50
CA ASN A 2 0.86 10.18 -8.85
C ASN A 2 -0.60 9.73 -9.04
N GLU A 3 -0.92 9.17 -10.19
CA GLU A 3 -2.27 8.66 -10.51
C GLU A 3 -2.33 7.13 -10.45
N ILE A 4 -1.61 6.52 -9.49
CA ILE A 4 -1.54 5.07 -9.37
C ILE A 4 -2.87 4.54 -8.83
N GLU A 5 -3.61 3.79 -9.65
CA GLU A 5 -4.86 3.17 -9.23
C GLU A 5 -4.68 1.73 -8.71
N SER A 6 -3.62 1.03 -9.10
CA SER A 6 -3.31 -0.33 -8.63
C SER A 6 -1.81 -0.49 -8.47
N LEU A 7 -1.39 -1.20 -7.42
CA LEU A 7 0.01 -1.45 -7.10
C LEU A 7 0.15 -2.91 -6.65
N ASP A 8 0.81 -3.73 -7.44
CA ASP A 8 1.12 -5.11 -7.07
C ASP A 8 2.20 -5.12 -5.99
N ILE A 9 2.07 -5.99 -4.98
CA ILE A 9 3.06 -6.10 -3.89
C ILE A 9 4.47 -6.40 -4.43
N ASN A 10 4.59 -7.17 -5.52
CA ASN A 10 5.89 -7.51 -6.09
C ASN A 10 6.59 -6.30 -6.71
N SER A 11 5.87 -5.24 -7.07
CA SER A 11 6.47 -3.97 -7.50
C SER A 11 7.23 -3.27 -6.36
N LEU A 12 6.95 -3.64 -5.11
CA LEU A 12 7.65 -3.15 -3.91
C LEU A 12 8.71 -4.12 -3.40
N ARG A 13 8.94 -5.25 -4.09
CA ARG A 13 9.93 -6.23 -3.64
C ARG A 13 11.33 -5.64 -3.76
N ILE A 14 12.08 -5.73 -2.67
CA ILE A 14 13.48 -5.31 -2.59
C ILE A 14 14.38 -6.54 -2.44
N SER A 15 15.68 -6.35 -2.68
CA SER A 15 16.68 -7.32 -2.25
C SER A 15 16.59 -7.52 -0.74
N ARG A 16 16.76 -8.77 -0.28
CA ARG A 16 16.74 -9.10 1.15
C ARG A 16 17.73 -8.21 1.91
N VAL A 17 17.23 -7.58 2.96
CA VAL A 17 18.04 -6.74 3.85
C VAL A 17 18.35 -7.53 5.11
N ASP A 18 19.63 -7.77 5.39
CA ASP A 18 20.04 -8.51 6.59
C ASP A 18 20.13 -7.59 7.81
N ASP A 19 21.28 -6.96 8.07
CA ASP A 19 21.52 -6.22 9.34
C ASP A 19 21.27 -4.70 9.25
N ARG A 20 20.49 -4.25 8.27
CA ARG A 20 20.17 -2.81 8.08
C ARG A 20 18.69 -2.54 8.28
N ALA A 21 18.31 -1.28 8.50
CA ALA A 21 16.90 -0.90 8.49
C ALA A 21 16.27 -1.21 7.12
N LEU A 22 15.00 -1.63 7.12
CA LEU A 22 14.23 -1.72 5.89
C LEU A 22 13.98 -0.31 5.35
N PRO A 23 14.00 -0.11 4.02
CA PRO A 23 13.70 1.19 3.46
C PRO A 23 12.25 1.59 3.76
N GLU A 24 12.04 2.89 3.94
CA GLU A 24 10.76 3.51 4.26
C GLU A 24 10.11 4.06 2.99
N PHE A 25 8.85 3.68 2.76
CA PHE A 25 8.08 4.05 1.58
C PHE A 25 6.85 4.85 2.01
N TYR A 26 6.51 5.84 1.18
CA TYR A 26 5.33 6.68 1.32
C TYR A 26 4.49 6.57 0.05
N ILE A 27 3.28 6.03 0.15
CA ILE A 27 2.44 5.69 -1.01
C ILE A 27 1.07 6.37 -0.99
N SER A 28 0.73 7.07 0.09
CA SER A 28 -0.52 7.82 0.20
C SER A 28 -0.64 8.92 -0.87
N GLY A 29 -1.86 9.42 -1.05
CA GLY A 29 -2.17 10.42 -2.08
C GLY A 29 -2.37 9.85 -3.49
N ASN A 30 -2.34 8.53 -3.67
CA ASN A 30 -2.70 7.88 -4.94
C ASN A 30 -4.17 7.37 -4.91
N PRO A 31 -4.89 7.40 -6.05
CA PRO A 31 -6.30 7.00 -6.15
C PRO A 31 -6.50 5.47 -6.19
N PHE A 32 -5.99 4.77 -5.18
CA PHE A 32 -5.97 3.31 -5.15
C PHE A 32 -7.36 2.67 -5.20
N ARG A 33 -7.53 1.69 -6.09
CA ARG A 33 -8.67 0.78 -6.13
C ARG A 33 -8.38 -0.41 -5.22
N CYS A 34 -8.79 -0.33 -3.97
CA CYS A 34 -8.52 -1.38 -2.98
C CYS A 34 -9.41 -2.61 -3.16
N ASP A 35 -9.14 -3.41 -4.18
CA ASP A 35 -9.81 -4.69 -4.39
C ASP A 35 -9.02 -5.86 -3.78
N CYS A 36 -9.36 -7.09 -4.17
CA CYS A 36 -8.71 -8.30 -3.66
C CYS A 36 -7.19 -8.36 -3.95
N THR A 37 -6.72 -7.67 -4.99
CA THR A 37 -5.30 -7.62 -5.36
C THR A 37 -4.49 -6.70 -4.43
N MET A 38 -5.18 -5.77 -3.76
CA MET A 38 -4.59 -4.75 -2.89
C MET A 38 -4.69 -5.11 -1.39
N LYS A 39 -5.16 -6.32 -1.05
CA LYS A 39 -5.24 -6.82 0.33
C LYS A 39 -3.89 -6.79 1.06
N TRP A 40 -2.78 -6.80 0.32
CA TRP A 40 -1.44 -6.71 0.89
C TRP A 40 -1.21 -5.42 1.69
N LEU A 41 -1.94 -4.34 1.40
CA LEU A 41 -1.85 -3.07 2.16
C LEU A 41 -2.02 -3.32 3.66
N LEU A 42 -2.92 -4.23 4.05
CA LEU A 42 -3.19 -4.57 5.44
C LEU A 42 -2.05 -5.37 6.13
N LEU A 43 -1.14 -5.97 5.34
CA LEU A 43 -0.21 -6.99 5.81
C LEU A 43 1.27 -6.64 5.57
N ILE A 44 1.58 -5.65 4.74
CA ILE A 44 2.97 -5.39 4.32
C ILE A 44 3.90 -5.10 5.49
N ASN A 45 3.44 -4.33 6.48
CA ASN A 45 4.22 -3.98 7.66
C ASN A 45 4.29 -5.09 8.72
N SER A 46 3.50 -6.16 8.60
CA SER A 46 3.62 -7.35 9.45
C SER A 46 4.47 -8.46 8.82
N ASN A 47 4.90 -8.28 7.58
CA ASN A 47 5.73 -9.25 6.87
C ASN A 47 7.17 -9.30 7.43
N THR A 48 7.64 -10.49 7.80
CA THR A 48 8.96 -10.72 8.42
C THR A 48 10.05 -11.12 7.42
N SER A 49 9.73 -11.30 6.14
CA SER A 49 10.67 -11.79 5.11
C SER A 49 11.82 -10.84 4.80
N ARG A 50 11.78 -9.59 5.29
CA ARG A 50 12.77 -8.52 5.06
C ARG A 50 13.09 -8.31 3.57
N GLN A 51 12.13 -8.60 2.71
CA GLN A 51 12.15 -8.42 1.25
C GLN A 51 11.09 -7.40 0.77
N TYR A 52 10.46 -6.70 1.71
CA TYR A 52 9.51 -5.63 1.46
C TYR A 52 9.84 -4.43 2.34
N PRO A 53 9.61 -3.20 1.85
CA PRO A 53 9.82 -1.97 2.60
C PRO A 53 8.82 -1.84 3.76
N ARG A 54 9.11 -0.91 4.67
CA ARG A 54 8.12 -0.40 5.63
C ARG A 54 7.32 0.71 4.96
N VAL A 55 6.00 0.58 4.93
CA VAL A 55 5.11 1.64 4.43
C VAL A 55 4.71 2.53 5.60
N MET A 56 5.19 3.77 5.61
CA MET A 56 5.12 4.64 6.79
C MET A 56 3.80 5.40 6.89
N ASP A 57 3.14 5.65 5.77
CA ASP A 57 1.90 6.43 5.66
C ASP A 57 0.69 5.55 5.32
N LEU A 58 0.75 4.27 5.69
CA LEU A 58 -0.27 3.28 5.37
C LEU A 58 -1.66 3.69 5.90
N GLU A 59 -1.71 4.32 7.08
CA GLU A 59 -2.96 4.81 7.70
C GLU A 59 -3.59 5.96 6.89
N ASN A 60 -2.79 6.68 6.11
CA ASN A 60 -3.25 7.77 5.23
C ASN A 60 -3.61 7.27 3.82
N VAL A 61 -3.51 5.96 3.56
CA VAL A 61 -3.93 5.37 2.28
C VAL A 61 -5.45 5.35 2.21
N ILE A 62 -5.96 5.91 1.12
CA ILE A 62 -7.38 6.05 0.88
C ILE A 62 -7.79 5.23 -0.33
N CYS A 63 -8.85 4.43 -0.17
CA CYS A 63 -9.43 3.65 -1.25
C CYS A 63 -10.48 4.45 -2.02
N LYS A 64 -10.35 4.46 -3.34
CA LYS A 64 -11.35 4.96 -4.30
C LYS A 64 -12.40 3.88 -4.52
N GLU A 65 -13.58 4.03 -3.94
CA GLU A 65 -14.72 3.16 -4.24
C GLU A 65 -15.30 3.48 -5.63
N SER A 66 -15.41 2.46 -6.50
CA SER A 66 -16.11 2.57 -7.78
C SER A 66 -17.41 1.77 -7.75
N TYR A 67 -18.43 2.23 -7.03
CA TYR A 67 -19.79 1.70 -7.17
C TYR A 67 -20.80 2.82 -7.42
N VAL A 68 -20.93 3.16 -8.72
CA VAL A 68 -22.09 3.70 -9.45
C VAL A 68 -22.79 4.99 -8.95
N ARG A 69 -22.53 5.53 -7.77
CA ARG A 69 -23.01 6.88 -7.36
C ARG A 69 -22.00 7.60 -6.47
N GLY A 70 -21.09 8.33 -7.11
CA GLY A 70 -20.08 9.17 -6.45
C GLY A 70 -18.87 8.40 -5.96
N VAL A 71 -17.69 9.03 -6.07
CA VAL A 71 -16.46 8.49 -5.49
C VAL A 71 -16.50 8.72 -3.99
N LYS A 72 -16.35 7.65 -3.22
CA LYS A 72 -16.11 7.72 -1.77
C LYS A 72 -14.66 7.35 -1.48
N PHE A 73 -14.11 8.05 -0.50
CA PHE A 73 -12.74 7.94 -0.03
C PHE A 73 -12.79 7.40 1.39
N LEU A 74 -12.28 6.18 1.59
CA LEU A 74 -12.31 5.50 2.89
C LEU A 74 -10.88 5.12 3.33
N PRO A 75 -10.57 5.20 4.64
CA PRO A 75 -9.30 4.69 5.17
C PRO A 75 -9.14 3.19 4.93
N VAL A 76 -7.90 2.75 4.73
CA VAL A 76 -7.56 1.32 4.59
C VAL A 76 -7.77 0.53 5.88
N SER A 77 -7.56 1.14 7.04
CA SER A 77 -7.76 0.54 8.36
C SER A 77 -8.88 1.28 9.10
N SER A 78 -9.92 0.54 9.50
CA SER A 78 -10.97 0.98 10.43
C SER A 78 -10.81 0.28 11.78
#